data_AF-A0A7S2R352-F1
#
_entry.id   AF-A0A7S2R352-F1
#
_cell.length_a   1.000
_cell.length_b   1.000
_cell.length_c   1.000
_cell.angle_alpha   90.00
_cell.angle_beta   90.00
_cell.angle_gamma   90.00
#
_symmetry.space_group_name_H-M   'P 1'
#
loop_
_entity.id
_entity.type
_entity.pdbx_description
1 polymer ?
#
loop_
_entity_poly.entity_id
_entity_poly.type
_entity_poly.pdbx_seq_one_letter_code
_entity_poly.pdbx_strand_id
1 'polypeptide(L)'
;RKNYSNVIRLASSSKRGGAMSRRRKEKKSGGFDAPKQEKEQKMMQQPPSKIKLKSNTDEIYSFPALYDLAFGYRSYEDEVQFLLERHEQHGTTESKGTEPLHILELAAGPGRHSIAALMQDEYPVQVCKAVDLSTDMQQYSKELAAQEFSSASKDHGDINSRFNYHVNDMR
;
A
#
# COMPACT_ATOMS: atom_id res chain seq x y z
N ARG A 1 -23.89 -31.51 -17.57
CA ARG A 1 -23.60 -30.44 -18.55
C ARG A 1 -24.86 -29.61 -18.72
N LYS A 2 -24.84 -28.31 -18.38
CA LYS A 2 -25.92 -27.35 -18.67
C LYS A 2 -25.27 -26.16 -19.38
N ASN A 3 -25.79 -25.80 -20.55
CA ASN A 3 -25.29 -24.68 -21.34
C ASN A 3 -25.96 -23.39 -20.87
N TYR A 4 -25.18 -22.33 -20.70
CA TYR A 4 -25.71 -20.96 -20.67
C TYR A 4 -24.97 -20.12 -21.69
N SER A 5 -25.74 -19.47 -22.56
CA SER A 5 -25.27 -18.76 -23.75
C SER A 5 -25.11 -17.26 -23.50
N ASN A 6 -23.96 -16.74 -23.95
CA ASN A 6 -23.63 -15.36 -24.29
C ASN A 6 -24.77 -14.30 -24.20
N VAL A 7 -24.52 -13.23 -23.44
CA VAL A 7 -25.03 -11.88 -23.76
C VAL A 7 -23.88 -10.88 -23.70
N ILE A 8 -23.40 -10.47 -24.86
CA ILE A 8 -22.47 -9.34 -25.00
C ILE A 8 -23.30 -8.06 -25.11
N ARG A 9 -22.93 -7.01 -24.37
CA ARG A 9 -23.35 -5.62 -24.68
C ARG A 9 -22.14 -4.69 -24.72
N LEU A 10 -22.05 -3.96 -25.82
CA LEU A 10 -20.98 -3.02 -26.18
C LEU A 10 -21.43 -1.58 -25.96
N ALA A 11 -20.44 -0.70 -25.74
CA ALA A 11 -20.48 0.76 -25.88
C ALA A 11 -21.35 1.53 -24.84
N SER A 12 -20.86 2.62 -24.27
CA SER A 12 -20.36 3.78 -25.02
C SER A 12 -19.36 4.64 -24.24
N SER A 13 -18.48 5.31 -24.98
CA SER A 13 -17.51 6.27 -24.46
C SER A 13 -18.12 7.69 -24.44
N SER A 14 -18.02 8.38 -23.30
CA SER A 14 -18.31 9.82 -23.23
C SER A 14 -17.05 10.65 -23.10
N LYS A 15 -17.00 11.68 -23.93
CA LYS A 15 -15.82 12.41 -24.40
C LYS A 15 -15.17 13.31 -23.35
N ARG A 16 -13.86 13.49 -23.52
CA ARG A 16 -13.07 14.58 -22.92
C ARG A 16 -13.61 15.95 -23.34
N GLY A 17 -13.62 16.89 -22.40
CA GLY A 17 -13.81 18.33 -22.62
C GLY A 17 -13.72 19.06 -21.27
N GLY A 18 -13.08 20.23 -21.13
CA GLY A 18 -12.31 21.01 -22.08
C GLY A 18 -11.33 21.94 -21.35
N ALA A 19 -10.50 22.67 -22.11
CA ALA A 19 -9.44 23.50 -21.54
C ALA A 19 -9.89 24.93 -21.19
N MET A 20 -9.06 25.60 -20.37
CA MET A 20 -8.92 27.07 -20.26
C MET A 20 -10.06 27.89 -19.63
N SER A 21 -9.74 28.59 -18.54
CA SER A 21 -9.48 30.04 -18.67
C SER A 21 -8.66 30.59 -17.49
N ARG A 22 -7.45 31.06 -17.76
CA ARG A 22 -6.65 31.85 -16.81
C ARG A 22 -7.06 33.31 -16.92
N ARG A 23 -7.76 33.87 -15.93
CA ARG A 23 -7.99 35.31 -15.83
C ARG A 23 -6.89 35.95 -14.98
N ARG A 24 -6.13 36.87 -15.57
CA ARG A 24 -5.04 37.64 -14.95
C ARG A 24 -5.27 39.11 -15.27
N LYS A 25 -4.65 40.03 -14.49
CA LYS A 25 -4.59 41.48 -14.70
C LYS A 25 -5.92 42.25 -14.40
N GLU A 26 -5.93 43.49 -13.88
CA GLU A 26 -4.88 44.53 -13.75
C GLU A 26 -4.80 45.21 -12.37
N LYS A 27 -3.68 45.92 -12.12
CA LYS A 27 -3.48 46.90 -11.03
C LYS A 27 -3.86 48.31 -11.51
N LYS A 28 -4.39 49.16 -10.61
CA LYS A 28 -4.34 50.65 -10.58
C LYS A 28 -4.98 51.11 -9.25
N SER A 29 -4.71 52.26 -8.62
CA SER A 29 -3.47 53.08 -8.48
C SER A 29 -3.78 54.31 -7.60
N GLY A 30 -2.97 54.59 -6.56
CA GLY A 30 -3.02 55.82 -5.75
C GLY A 30 -4.06 55.82 -4.61
N GLY A 31 -3.82 56.46 -3.45
CA GLY A 31 -2.59 57.12 -2.96
C GLY A 31 -2.83 57.93 -1.68
N PHE A 32 -1.77 58.17 -0.88
CA PHE A 32 -1.73 58.97 0.38
C PHE A 32 -2.56 58.41 1.56
N ASP A 33 -2.13 58.47 2.84
CA ASP A 33 -1.06 59.23 3.50
C ASP A 33 -0.07 58.36 4.33
N ALA A 34 1.06 58.96 4.69
CA ALA A 34 2.02 58.44 5.69
C ALA A 34 2.11 59.40 6.89
N PRO A 35 2.62 58.97 8.06
CA PRO A 35 3.98 59.41 8.38
C PRO A 35 4.87 58.46 9.25
N LYS A 36 6.18 58.55 8.99
CA LYS A 36 7.36 58.46 9.90
C LYS A 36 7.64 57.15 10.66
N GLN A 37 8.80 56.52 10.38
CA GLN A 37 10.06 56.53 11.19
C GLN A 37 9.87 55.85 12.57
N GLU A 38 10.56 54.78 12.97
CA GLU A 38 11.90 54.28 12.63
C GLU A 38 11.88 52.73 12.39
N LYS A 39 12.96 51.91 12.38
CA LYS A 39 14.42 52.09 12.59
C LYS A 39 15.18 50.97 11.86
N GLU A 40 16.42 51.21 11.41
CA GLU A 40 17.25 50.14 10.81
C GLU A 40 18.08 49.40 11.87
N GLN A 41 17.92 48.07 11.96
CA GLN A 41 18.92 47.18 12.58
C GLN A 41 19.49 46.26 11.51
N LYS A 42 20.70 46.57 11.03
CA LYS A 42 21.51 45.67 10.19
C LYS A 42 22.05 44.51 11.03
N MET A 43 21.26 43.46 11.23
CA MET A 43 21.81 42.16 11.59
C MET A 43 22.32 41.45 10.34
N MET A 44 23.57 41.00 10.37
CA MET A 44 24.19 40.25 9.28
C MET A 44 23.44 38.93 9.07
N GLN A 45 22.70 38.83 7.97
CA GLN A 45 22.16 37.55 7.52
C GLN A 45 23.31 36.67 7.04
N GLN A 46 23.82 35.81 7.92
CA GLN A 46 24.56 34.64 7.47
C GLN A 46 23.65 33.83 6.55
N PRO A 47 24.13 33.30 5.40
CA PRO A 47 23.33 32.44 4.57
C PRO A 47 22.91 31.22 5.41
N PRO A 48 21.63 30.79 5.35
CA PRO A 48 21.19 29.63 6.10
C PRO A 48 22.07 28.44 5.72
N SER A 49 22.73 27.86 6.73
CA SER A 49 23.49 26.64 6.56
C SER A 49 22.57 25.60 5.94
N LYS A 50 23.07 24.89 4.92
CA LYS A 50 22.29 23.88 4.21
C LYS A 50 21.92 22.77 5.20
N ILE A 51 20.73 22.86 5.80
CA ILE A 51 20.13 21.78 6.57
C ILE A 51 19.97 20.62 5.61
N LYS A 52 20.92 19.67 5.67
CA LYS A 52 20.73 18.36 5.09
C LYS A 52 19.62 17.71 5.91
N LEU A 53 18.38 17.92 5.50
CA LEU A 53 17.29 16.99 5.78
C LEU A 53 17.77 15.63 5.28
N LYS A 54 18.29 14.80 6.20
CA LYS A 54 18.29 13.36 5.98
C LYS A 54 16.83 13.01 5.72
N SER A 55 16.56 12.25 4.67
CA SER A 55 15.22 11.72 4.47
C SER A 55 14.93 10.76 5.63
N ASN A 56 13.95 11.09 6.48
CA ASN A 56 13.49 10.23 7.58
C ASN A 56 12.70 9.01 7.06
N THR A 57 13.05 8.50 5.87
CA THR A 57 12.46 7.32 5.25
C THR A 57 12.68 6.08 6.09
N ASP A 58 13.79 5.99 6.82
CA ASP A 58 14.13 4.85 7.65
C ASP A 58 13.35 4.87 8.98
N GLU A 59 12.97 6.06 9.48
CA GLU A 59 12.24 6.19 10.75
C GLU A 59 10.86 5.53 10.69
N ILE A 60 10.10 5.69 9.60
CA ILE A 60 8.74 5.13 9.54
C ILE A 60 8.73 3.60 9.56
N TYR A 61 9.76 2.95 8.99
CA TYR A 61 9.90 1.49 9.01
C TYR A 61 10.38 0.93 10.36
N SER A 62 10.89 1.80 11.26
CA SER A 62 11.18 1.48 12.67
C SER A 62 9.96 1.62 13.59
N PHE A 63 8.82 2.11 13.07
CA PHE A 63 7.54 2.17 13.78
C PHE A 63 6.47 1.34 13.04
N PRO A 64 6.63 0.01 12.94
CA PRO A 64 5.80 -0.84 12.07
C PRO A 64 4.30 -0.77 12.39
N ALA A 65 3.91 -0.63 13.66
CA ALA A 65 2.50 -0.45 14.05
C ALA A 65 1.91 0.90 13.58
N LEU A 66 2.72 1.98 13.52
CA LEU A 66 2.27 3.27 13.00
C LEU A 66 2.17 3.25 11.47
N TYR A 67 3.09 2.55 10.81
CA TYR A 67 3.04 2.28 9.37
C TYR A 67 1.79 1.47 9.01
N ASP A 68 1.53 0.35 9.69
CA ASP A 68 0.36 -0.49 9.46
C ASP A 68 -0.94 0.28 9.70
N LEU A 69 -1.04 1.06 10.79
CA LEU A 69 -2.17 1.95 11.04
C LEU A 69 -2.38 3.00 9.93
N ALA A 70 -1.31 3.54 9.35
CA ALA A 70 -1.39 4.51 8.26
C ALA A 70 -1.94 3.91 6.95
N PHE A 71 -1.83 2.58 6.76
CA PHE A 71 -2.33 1.86 5.59
C PHE A 71 -3.57 0.97 5.86
N GLY A 72 -3.95 0.77 7.12
CA GLY A 72 -5.08 -0.07 7.56
C GLY A 72 -6.48 0.44 7.18
N TYR A 73 -6.58 1.47 6.34
CA TYR A 73 -7.82 1.83 5.65
C TYR A 73 -8.10 0.96 4.42
N ARG A 74 -7.13 0.13 3.99
CA ARG A 74 -7.27 -0.83 2.89
C ARG A 74 -7.99 -2.09 3.36
N SER A 75 -8.85 -2.67 2.51
CA SER A 75 -9.33 -4.03 2.71
C SER A 75 -8.37 -4.99 2.03
N TYR A 76 -7.50 -5.59 2.83
CA TYR A 76 -6.51 -6.55 2.33
C TYR A 76 -7.18 -7.83 1.82
N GLU A 77 -8.35 -8.17 2.36
CA GLU A 77 -9.17 -9.31 2.01
C GLU A 77 -9.71 -9.18 0.59
N ASP A 78 -10.40 -8.07 0.28
CA ASP A 78 -10.93 -7.77 -1.06
C ASP A 78 -9.80 -7.70 -2.11
N GLU A 79 -8.68 -7.06 -1.75
CA GLU A 79 -7.51 -6.95 -2.64
C GLU A 79 -6.87 -8.32 -2.92
N VAL A 80 -6.73 -9.17 -1.90
CA VAL A 80 -6.19 -10.54 -2.04
C VAL A 80 -7.14 -11.43 -2.80
N GLN A 81 -8.45 -11.40 -2.52
CA GLN A 81 -9.46 -12.15 -3.28
C GLN A 81 -9.36 -11.81 -4.77
N PHE A 82 -9.30 -10.53 -5.13
CA PHE A 82 -9.13 -10.10 -6.51
C PHE A 82 -7.86 -10.69 -7.16
N LEU A 83 -6.72 -10.69 -6.46
CA LEU A 83 -5.47 -11.27 -6.96
C LEU A 83 -5.57 -12.79 -7.16
N LEU A 84 -6.22 -13.50 -6.24
CA LEU A 84 -6.45 -14.95 -6.32
C LEU A 84 -7.39 -15.30 -7.48
N GLU A 85 -8.48 -14.55 -7.68
CA GLU A 85 -9.34 -14.65 -8.86
C GLU A 85 -8.57 -14.42 -10.17
N ARG A 86 -7.68 -13.42 -10.22
CA ARG A 86 -6.85 -13.19 -11.42
C ARG A 86 -5.88 -14.33 -11.66
N HIS A 87 -5.29 -14.89 -10.61
CA HIS A 87 -4.41 -16.04 -10.71
C HIS A 87 -5.16 -17.28 -11.22
N GLU A 88 -6.37 -17.55 -10.73
CA GLU A 88 -7.21 -18.64 -11.23
C GLU A 88 -7.58 -18.47 -12.71
N GLN A 89 -7.89 -17.23 -13.14
CA GLN A 89 -8.29 -16.91 -14.52
C GLN A 89 -7.13 -16.93 -15.53
N HIS A 90 -5.90 -16.65 -15.10
CA HIS A 90 -4.76 -16.37 -16.00
C HIS A 90 -3.50 -17.18 -15.70
N GLY A 91 -3.48 -17.97 -14.63
CA GLY A 91 -2.37 -18.86 -14.29
C GLY A 91 -2.12 -19.88 -15.40
N THR A 92 -0.86 -20.01 -15.79
CA THR A 92 -0.43 -20.89 -16.89
C THR A 92 -0.09 -22.31 -16.43
N THR A 93 -0.31 -22.64 -15.16
CA THR A 93 -0.10 -23.98 -14.61
C THR A 93 -1.09 -24.95 -15.26
N GLU A 94 -0.58 -26.02 -15.88
CA GLU A 94 -1.40 -26.99 -16.62
C GLU A 94 -2.41 -27.74 -15.71
N SER A 95 -2.16 -27.71 -14.40
CA SER A 95 -3.06 -28.09 -13.31
C SER A 95 -4.26 -27.14 -13.16
N LYS A 96 -5.16 -27.17 -14.15
CA LYS A 96 -6.50 -26.56 -14.03
C LYS A 96 -7.29 -27.15 -12.85
N GLY A 97 -7.26 -26.46 -11.72
CA GLY A 97 -8.32 -26.48 -10.71
C GLY A 97 -8.06 -27.20 -9.39
N THR A 98 -6.81 -27.58 -9.04
CA THR A 98 -6.55 -28.24 -7.73
C THR A 98 -5.20 -27.96 -7.07
N GLU A 99 -4.20 -27.37 -7.73
CA GLU A 99 -2.90 -27.22 -7.07
C GLU A 99 -2.86 -26.03 -6.11
N PRO A 100 -2.38 -26.25 -4.86
CA PRO A 100 -2.45 -25.28 -3.79
C PRO A 100 -1.38 -24.18 -3.95
N LEU A 101 -1.75 -22.95 -3.63
CA LEU A 101 -0.98 -21.77 -4.02
C LEU A 101 0.20 -21.51 -3.07
N HIS A 102 1.38 -21.32 -3.65
CA HIS A 102 2.60 -20.89 -2.96
C HIS A 102 2.85 -19.43 -3.34
N ILE A 103 2.62 -18.51 -2.41
CA ILE A 103 2.67 -17.06 -2.65
C ILE A 103 4.00 -16.49 -2.15
N LEU A 104 4.58 -15.58 -2.93
CA LEU A 104 5.73 -14.77 -2.54
C LEU A 104 5.31 -13.29 -2.55
N GLU A 105 5.35 -12.64 -1.40
CA GLU A 105 5.12 -11.21 -1.23
C GLU A 105 6.48 -10.50 -1.06
N LEU A 106 6.80 -9.59 -1.98
CA LEU A 106 8.01 -8.77 -1.94
C LEU A 106 7.66 -7.36 -1.44
N ALA A 107 8.57 -6.76 -0.66
CA ALA A 107 8.35 -5.51 0.07
C ALA A 107 7.09 -5.58 0.96
N ALA A 108 6.99 -6.68 1.69
CA ALA A 108 5.76 -7.09 2.38
C ALA A 108 5.34 -6.17 3.53
N GLY A 109 6.25 -5.34 4.08
CA GLY A 109 5.97 -4.52 5.25
C GLY A 109 5.37 -5.37 6.40
N PRO A 110 4.17 -5.07 6.93
CA PRO A 110 3.55 -5.88 7.98
C PRO A 110 3.07 -7.27 7.52
N GLY A 111 3.16 -7.63 6.22
CA GLY A 111 2.75 -8.95 5.69
C GLY A 111 1.24 -9.15 5.60
N ARG A 112 0.46 -8.05 5.61
CA ARG A 112 -1.01 -8.06 5.64
C ARG A 112 -1.64 -8.90 4.52
N HIS A 113 -1.14 -8.84 3.28
CA HIS A 113 -1.69 -9.63 2.18
C HIS A 113 -1.38 -11.13 2.34
N SER A 114 -0.15 -11.49 2.72
CA SER A 114 0.21 -12.88 3.02
C SER A 114 -0.63 -13.50 4.14
N ILE A 115 -0.92 -12.74 5.20
CA ILE A 115 -1.78 -13.17 6.31
C ILE A 115 -3.22 -13.36 5.80
N ALA A 116 -3.78 -12.34 5.14
CA ALA A 116 -5.13 -12.39 4.58
C ALA A 116 -5.32 -13.53 3.56
N ALA A 117 -4.30 -13.84 2.75
CA ALA A 117 -4.32 -14.94 1.78
C ALA A 117 -4.36 -16.32 2.42
N LEU A 118 -3.65 -16.54 3.54
CA LEU A 118 -3.72 -17.79 4.29
C LEU A 118 -5.06 -18.01 5.03
N MET A 119 -5.82 -16.92 5.22
CA MET A 119 -7.14 -16.90 5.88
C MET A 119 -8.32 -16.94 4.89
N GLN A 120 -8.08 -16.87 3.57
CA GLN A 120 -9.15 -17.13 2.58
C GLN A 120 -9.54 -18.60 2.60
N ASP A 121 -10.84 -18.91 2.68
CA ASP A 121 -11.33 -20.29 2.67
C ASP A 121 -11.61 -20.80 1.25
N GLU A 122 -11.93 -19.89 0.33
CA GLU A 122 -12.28 -20.15 -1.06
C GLU A 122 -11.07 -20.62 -1.89
N TYR A 123 -9.85 -20.32 -1.43
CA TYR A 123 -8.60 -20.56 -2.16
C TYR A 123 -7.64 -21.42 -1.33
N PRO A 124 -7.13 -22.55 -1.85
CA PRO A 124 -6.23 -23.44 -1.12
C PRO A 124 -4.79 -22.89 -1.07
N VAL A 125 -4.57 -21.78 -0.38
CA VAL A 125 -3.23 -21.19 -0.19
C VAL A 125 -2.43 -22.05 0.80
N GLN A 126 -1.35 -22.66 0.31
CA GLN A 126 -0.54 -23.59 1.08
C GLN A 126 0.57 -22.92 1.89
N VAL A 127 1.23 -21.93 1.30
CA VAL A 127 2.37 -21.24 1.91
C VAL A 127 2.38 -19.80 1.44
N CYS A 128 2.56 -18.85 2.36
CA CYS A 128 2.96 -17.49 2.02
C CYS A 128 4.37 -17.22 2.52
N LYS A 129 5.22 -16.70 1.64
CA LYS A 129 6.56 -16.20 1.94
C LYS A 129 6.56 -14.68 1.81
N ALA A 130 6.68 -13.98 2.93
CA ALA A 130 6.85 -12.54 2.96
C ALA A 130 8.35 -12.19 3.01
N VAL A 131 8.76 -11.19 2.24
CA VAL A 131 10.15 -10.68 2.22
C VAL A 131 10.15 -9.16 2.33
N ASP A 132 11.01 -8.64 3.22
CA ASP A 132 11.26 -7.22 3.39
C ASP A 132 12.70 -6.98 3.88
N LEU A 133 13.14 -5.72 3.91
CA LEU A 133 14.45 -5.31 4.45
C LEU A 133 14.40 -5.03 5.96
N SER A 134 13.23 -4.72 6.53
CA SER A 134 13.11 -4.34 7.94
C SER A 134 12.93 -5.55 8.88
N THR A 135 13.82 -5.64 9.87
CA THR A 135 13.68 -6.58 11.00
C THR A 135 12.47 -6.27 11.86
N ASP A 136 12.12 -5.00 12.00
CA ASP A 136 11.04 -4.53 12.85
C ASP A 136 9.68 -4.89 12.21
N MET A 137 9.61 -4.81 10.88
CA MET A 137 8.48 -5.32 10.10
C MET A 137 8.33 -6.84 10.24
N GLN A 138 9.42 -7.62 10.16
CA GLN A 138 9.35 -9.07 10.39
C GLN A 138 8.81 -9.39 11.80
N GLN A 139 9.30 -8.70 12.84
CA GLN A 139 8.89 -8.97 14.20
C GLN A 139 7.42 -8.61 14.42
N TYR A 140 7.00 -7.42 13.98
CA TYR A 140 5.61 -7.00 14.03
C TYR A 140 4.68 -7.93 13.25
N SER A 141 5.10 -8.39 12.06
CA SER A 141 4.33 -9.32 11.24
C SER A 141 4.09 -10.68 11.91
N LYS A 142 5.06 -11.19 12.69
CA LYS A 142 4.88 -12.41 13.49
C LYS A 142 3.87 -12.22 14.62
N GLU A 143 3.95 -11.09 15.33
CA GLU A 143 3.01 -10.75 16.40
C GLU A 143 1.59 -10.57 15.85
N LEU A 144 1.47 -9.94 14.68
CA LEU A 144 0.21 -9.76 13.98
C LEU A 144 -0.37 -11.09 13.49
N ALA A 145 0.42 -11.91 12.78
CA ALA A 145 -0.02 -13.22 12.32
C ALA A 145 -0.51 -14.10 13.48
N ALA A 146 0.20 -14.09 14.61
CA ALA A 146 -0.22 -14.82 15.81
C ALA A 146 -1.58 -14.34 16.35
N GLN A 147 -1.88 -13.03 16.30
CA GLN A 147 -3.18 -12.47 16.71
C GLN A 147 -4.29 -12.88 15.74
N GLU A 148 -4.11 -12.60 14.45
CA GLU A 148 -5.11 -12.87 13.40
C GLU A 148 -5.43 -14.39 13.34
N PHE A 149 -4.42 -15.24 13.33
CA PHE A 149 -4.60 -16.71 13.29
C PHE A 149 -5.18 -17.28 14.59
N SER A 150 -4.93 -16.68 15.75
CA SER A 150 -5.58 -17.09 17.01
C SER A 150 -7.05 -16.64 17.08
N SER A 151 -7.41 -15.56 16.37
CA SER A 151 -8.79 -15.07 16.28
C SER A 151 -9.64 -15.86 15.29
N ALA A 152 -9.02 -16.53 14.32
CA ALA A 152 -9.69 -17.33 13.30
C ALA A 152 -10.37 -18.54 13.95
N SER A 153 -11.71 -18.55 13.96
CA SER A 153 -12.53 -19.56 14.63
C SER A 153 -12.60 -20.92 13.91
N LYS A 154 -11.73 -21.15 12.92
CA LYS A 154 -11.75 -22.28 11.99
C LYS A 154 -10.49 -23.11 12.09
N ASP A 155 -10.63 -24.39 11.81
CA ASP A 155 -9.55 -25.38 11.79
C ASP A 155 -8.67 -25.22 10.54
N HIS A 156 -7.93 -24.11 10.47
CA HIS A 156 -6.94 -23.83 9.41
C HIS A 156 -5.66 -24.69 9.54
N GLY A 157 -5.70 -25.75 10.36
CA GLY A 157 -4.53 -26.55 10.74
C GLY A 157 -3.44 -25.70 11.39
N ASP A 158 -2.19 -26.11 11.19
CA ASP A 158 -1.03 -25.29 11.57
C ASP A 158 -0.79 -24.17 10.53
N ILE A 159 -1.68 -23.18 10.52
CA ILE A 159 -1.56 -21.96 9.69
C ILE A 159 -0.29 -21.16 10.02
N ASN A 160 0.24 -21.29 11.25
CA ASN A 160 1.47 -20.63 11.67
C ASN A 160 2.70 -21.15 10.88
N SER A 161 2.83 -22.46 10.62
CA SER A 161 3.94 -22.96 9.78
C SER A 161 3.77 -22.67 8.28
N ARG A 162 2.55 -22.31 7.83
CA ARG A 162 2.29 -21.87 6.46
C ARG A 162 2.74 -20.42 6.20
N PHE A 163 2.90 -19.59 7.23
CA PHE A 163 3.40 -18.21 7.10
C PHE A 163 4.91 -18.11 7.39
N ASN A 164 5.68 -17.65 6.41
CA ASN A 164 7.14 -17.59 6.50
C ASN A 164 7.63 -16.18 6.15
N TYR A 165 8.14 -15.44 7.13
CA TYR A 165 8.67 -14.08 6.91
C TYR A 165 10.20 -14.08 6.93
N HIS A 166 10.83 -13.59 5.86
CA HIS A 166 12.28 -13.45 5.73
C HIS A 166 12.71 -11.98 5.65
N VAL A 167 13.81 -11.64 6.34
CA VAL A 167 14.50 -10.36 6.13
C VAL A 167 15.58 -10.61 5.08
N ASN A 168 15.49 -9.97 3.91
CA ASN A 168 16.45 -10.15 2.83
C ASN A 168 16.44 -8.98 1.83
N ASP A 169 17.50 -8.87 1.02
CA ASP A 169 17.49 -8.02 -0.17
C ASP A 169 16.51 -8.57 -1.22
N MET A 170 15.84 -7.67 -1.95
CA MET A 170 14.73 -7.98 -2.85
C MET A 170 15.06 -7.63 -4.31
N ARG A 171 16.36 -7.65 -4.63
CA ARG A 171 16.96 -7.22 -5.89
C ARG A 171 17.72 -8.36 -6.58
#